data_AF-Q4SV41-F1
#
_entry.id   AF-Q4SV41-F1
#
_cell.length_a   1.000
_cell.length_b   1.000
_cell.length_c   1.000
_cell.angle_alpha   90.00
_cell.angle_beta   90.00
_cell.angle_gamma   90.00
#
_symmetry.space_group_name_H-M   'P 1'
#
loop_
_entity.id
_entity.type
_entity.pdbx_description
1 polymer ?
#
loop_
_entity_poly.entity_id
_entity_poly.type
_entity_poly.pdbx_seq_one_letter_code
_entity_poly.pdbx_strand_id
1 'polypeptide(L)'
;CEHWPGGSEGAVFHLANIFFFLGLAGGSGLYGLLYLFTLLTAGFLCSALWAWSQRCATASFLWSLALVGVCLAQAVQAAYRLRSLVFPQEFQELYHGLFQKLG
;
A
#
# COMPACT_ATOMS: atom_id res chain seq x y z
N CYS A 1 26.49 -4.37 19.80
CA CYS A 1 26.05 -4.58 18.41
C CYS A 1 27.18 -4.18 17.49
N GLU A 2 28.26 -4.97 17.46
CA GLU A 2 29.53 -4.56 16.84
C GLU A 2 29.90 -5.39 15.61
N HIS A 3 29.04 -6.31 15.19
CA HIS A 3 29.28 -7.11 14.01
C HIS A 3 28.10 -6.96 13.07
N TRP A 4 28.27 -6.10 12.05
CA TRP A 4 27.42 -6.14 10.87
C TRP A 4 27.60 -7.54 10.27
N PRO A 5 26.53 -8.34 10.10
CA PRO A 5 26.69 -9.67 9.52
C PRO A 5 27.27 -9.49 8.11
N GLY A 6 28.49 -9.97 7.88
CA GLY A 6 29.21 -9.87 6.60
C GLY A 6 28.62 -10.73 5.48
N GLY A 7 27.35 -11.13 5.59
CA GLY A 7 26.62 -11.90 4.59
C GLY A 7 25.71 -10.99 3.76
N SER A 8 25.46 -11.41 2.51
CA SER A 8 24.49 -10.78 1.61
C SER A 8 23.20 -10.43 2.35
N GLU A 9 22.76 -9.20 2.17
CA GLU A 9 21.49 -8.71 2.70
C GLU A 9 20.38 -9.64 2.19
N GLY A 10 19.67 -10.31 3.11
CA GLY A 10 18.83 -11.45 2.77
C GLY A 10 17.77 -11.16 1.69
N ALA A 11 17.31 -12.20 0.98
CA ALA A 11 16.38 -12.09 -0.16
C ALA A 11 15.14 -11.22 0.10
N VAL A 12 14.69 -11.12 1.35
CA VAL A 12 13.58 -10.27 1.80
C VAL A 12 13.83 -8.78 1.56
N PHE A 13 15.08 -8.32 1.68
CA PHE A 13 15.46 -6.93 1.42
C PHE A 13 15.36 -6.58 -0.07
N HIS A 14 15.85 -7.46 -0.94
CA HIS A 14 15.72 -7.28 -2.39
C HIS A 14 14.26 -7.31 -2.84
N LEU A 15 13.45 -8.20 -2.24
CA LEU A 15 12.03 -8.30 -2.54
C LEU A 15 11.26 -7.04 -2.14
N ALA A 16 11.61 -6.41 -1.01
CA ALA A 16 11.06 -5.12 -0.60
C ALA A 16 11.36 -4.01 -1.63
N ASN A 17 12.60 -3.93 -2.12
CA ASN A 17 12.98 -2.96 -3.14
C ASN A 17 12.22 -3.18 -4.47
N ILE A 18 12.03 -4.43 -4.88
CA ILE A 18 11.23 -4.75 -6.06
C ILE A 18 9.79 -4.26 -5.90
N PHE A 19 9.19 -4.46 -4.72
CA PHE A 19 7.84 -3.95 -4.44
C PHE A 19 7.77 -2.42 -4.45
N PHE A 20 8.80 -1.71 -3.97
CA PHE A 20 8.85 -0.26 -4.09
C PHE A 20 8.93 0.21 -5.54
N PHE A 21 9.75 -0.43 -6.37
CA PHE A 21 9.81 -0.12 -7.80
C PHE A 21 8.48 -0.39 -8.51
N LEU A 22 7.84 -1.53 -8.23
CA LEU A 22 6.52 -1.88 -8.77
C LEU A 22 5.44 -0.90 -8.32
N GLY A 23 5.47 -0.49 -7.05
CA GLY A 23 4.54 0.49 -6.50
C GLY A 23 4.69 1.85 -7.20
N LEU A 24 5.91 2.36 -7.34
CA LEU A 24 6.20 3.64 -7.99
C LEU A 24 5.97 3.61 -9.51
N ALA A 25 6.05 2.44 -10.14
CA ALA A 25 5.70 2.25 -11.55
C ALA A 25 4.17 2.22 -11.80
N GLY A 26 3.35 2.30 -10.74
CA GLY A 26 1.90 2.35 -10.83
C GLY A 26 1.44 3.57 -11.65
N GLY A 27 0.73 3.31 -12.75
CA GLY A 27 0.26 4.34 -13.68
C GLY A 27 -0.75 5.33 -13.10
N SER A 28 -1.05 6.38 -13.86
CA SER A 28 -2.00 7.43 -13.48
C SER A 28 -3.44 6.92 -13.52
N GLY A 29 -4.09 6.88 -12.35
CA GLY A 29 -5.48 6.49 -12.21
C GLY A 29 -5.84 6.10 -10.77
N LEU A 30 -7.14 6.14 -10.44
CA LEU A 30 -7.65 5.77 -9.12
C LEU A 30 -7.34 4.30 -8.74
N TYR A 31 -7.43 3.38 -9.70
CA TYR A 31 -7.00 1.98 -9.53
C TYR A 31 -5.48 1.85 -9.40
N GLY A 32 -4.72 2.69 -10.12
CA GLY A 32 -3.26 2.78 -9.98
C GLY A 32 -2.84 3.25 -8.58
N LEU A 33 -3.61 4.15 -7.97
CA LEU A 33 -3.35 4.63 -6.62
C LEU A 33 -3.55 3.53 -5.56
N LEU A 34 -4.60 2.71 -5.68
CA LEU A 34 -4.81 1.56 -4.81
C LEU A 34 -3.71 0.50 -5.00
N TYR A 35 -3.31 0.24 -6.25
CA TYR A 35 -2.21 -0.66 -6.58
C TYR A 35 -0.88 -0.18 -5.97
N LEU A 36 -0.60 1.12 -6.07
CA LEU A 36 0.58 1.75 -5.50
C LEU A 36 0.63 1.61 -3.98
N PHE A 37 -0.47 1.93 -3.27
CA PHE A 37 -0.50 1.83 -1.82
C PHE A 37 -0.42 0.39 -1.29
N THR A 38 -1.05 -0.56 -1.97
CA THR A 38 -0.99 -1.98 -1.58
C THR A 38 0.42 -2.55 -1.75
N LEU A 39 1.09 -2.25 -2.86
CA LEU A 39 2.49 -2.65 -3.10
C LEU A 39 3.47 -1.98 -2.13
N LEU A 40 3.30 -0.68 -1.85
CA LEU A 40 4.13 0.02 -0.86
C LEU A 40 3.99 -0.63 0.53
N THR A 41 2.75 -0.94 0.93
CA THR A 41 2.48 -1.60 2.22
C THR A 41 3.19 -2.96 2.30
N ALA A 42 3.13 -3.76 1.23
CA ALA A 42 3.83 -5.05 1.14
C ALA A 42 5.36 -4.87 1.21
N GLY A 43 5.92 -3.87 0.51
CA GLY A 43 7.34 -3.53 0.57
C GLY A 43 7.80 -3.18 1.99
N PHE A 44 7.09 -2.28 2.67
CA PHE A 44 7.42 -1.90 4.05
C PHE A 44 7.25 -3.05 5.05
N LEU A 45 6.28 -3.95 4.85
CA LEU A 45 6.14 -5.17 5.66
C LEU A 45 7.35 -6.10 5.49
N CYS A 46 7.81 -6.31 4.25
CA CYS A 46 9.03 -7.09 3.99
C CYS A 46 10.26 -6.43 4.64
N SER A 47 10.40 -5.10 4.56
CA SER A 47 11.48 -4.37 5.24
C SER A 47 11.41 -4.50 6.77
N ALA A 48 10.20 -4.45 7.35
CA ALA A 48 9.99 -4.65 8.78
C ALA A 48 10.35 -6.08 9.22
N LEU A 49 9.95 -7.09 8.45
CA LEU A 49 10.31 -8.50 8.71
C LEU A 49 11.82 -8.72 8.62
N TRP A 50 12.50 -8.09 7.67
CA TRP A 50 13.95 -8.12 7.58
C TRP A 50 14.60 -7.43 8.79
N ALA A 51 14.11 -6.25 9.18
CA ALA A 51 14.61 -5.53 10.36
C ALA A 51 14.38 -6.31 11.66
N TRP A 52 13.28 -7.06 11.77
CA TRP A 52 13.00 -7.95 12.91
C TRP A 52 14.00 -9.10 13.02
N SER A 53 14.49 -9.61 11.88
CA SER A 53 15.51 -10.67 11.87
C SER A 53 16.87 -10.21 12.42
N GLN A 54 17.10 -8.89 12.47
CA GLN A 54 18.29 -8.26 13.02
C GLN A 54 18.09 -7.92 14.50
N ARG A 55 18.74 -8.67 15.40
CA ARG A 55 18.62 -8.55 16.87
C ARG A 55 18.95 -7.18 17.48
N CYS A 56 19.45 -6.21 16.69
CA CYS A 56 19.82 -4.88 17.19
C CYS A 56 19.18 -3.70 16.42
N ALA A 57 18.27 -3.95 15.49
CA ALA A 57 17.66 -2.91 14.66
C ALA A 57 16.27 -2.48 15.15
N THR A 58 16.06 -2.39 16.46
CA THR A 58 14.73 -2.11 17.05
C THR A 58 14.15 -0.77 16.59
N ALA A 59 14.99 0.26 16.48
CA ALA A 59 14.58 1.57 15.98
C ALA A 59 14.12 1.52 14.50
N SER A 60 14.87 0.80 13.64
CA SER A 60 14.52 0.61 12.23
C SER A 60 13.26 -0.23 12.04
N PHE A 61 13.04 -1.20 12.91
CA PHE A 61 11.81 -1.99 12.95
C PHE A 61 10.59 -1.13 13.30
N LEU A 62 10.68 -0.34 14.37
CA LEU A 62 9.63 0.59 14.79
C LEU A 62 9.25 1.59 13.69
N TRP A 63 10.26 2.18 13.03
CA TRP A 63 10.01 3.10 11.92
C TRP A 63 9.36 2.40 10.72
N SER A 64 9.82 1.19 10.37
CA SER A 64 9.21 0.42 9.27
C SER A 64 7.75 0.08 9.57
N LEU A 65 7.42 -0.29 10.80
CA LEU A 65 6.04 -0.53 11.26
C LEU A 65 5.17 0.73 11.21
N ALA A 66 5.71 1.87 11.62
CA ALA A 66 5.01 3.15 11.53
C ALA A 66 4.68 3.49 10.05
N LEU A 67 5.63 3.28 9.14
CA LEU A 67 5.44 3.50 7.70
C LEU A 67 4.40 2.56 7.09
N VAL A 68 4.35 1.28 7.52
CA VAL A 68 3.27 0.35 7.17
C VAL A 68 1.92 0.91 7.58
N GLY A 69 1.81 1.40 8.83
CA GLY A 69 0.57 1.99 9.35
C GLY A 69 0.12 3.22 8.55
N VAL A 70 1.06 4.12 8.21
CA VAL A 70 0.79 5.31 7.39
C VAL A 70 0.39 4.94 5.96
N CYS A 71 1.00 3.92 5.35
CA CYS A 71 0.61 3.43 4.02
C CYS A 71 -0.78 2.78 4.02
N LEU A 72 -1.09 1.98 5.05
CA LEU A 72 -2.43 1.41 5.25
C LEU A 72 -3.50 2.49 5.42
N ALA A 73 -3.23 3.50 6.25
CA ALA A 73 -4.16 4.61 6.45
C ALA A 73 -4.46 5.33 5.12
N GLN A 74 -3.43 5.60 4.32
CA GLN A 74 -3.60 6.21 3.00
C GLN A 74 -4.32 5.28 2.01
N ALA A 75 -4.04 3.98 2.03
CA ALA A 75 -4.76 2.99 1.22
C ALA A 75 -6.27 2.98 1.56
N VAL A 76 -6.57 2.99 2.85
CA VAL A 76 -7.94 3.02 3.38
C VAL A 76 -8.62 4.34 3.01
N GLN A 77 -7.95 5.48 3.15
CA GLN A 77 -8.47 6.78 2.71
C GLN A 77 -8.74 6.81 1.21
N ALA A 78 -7.82 6.31 0.38
CA ALA A 78 -8.01 6.21 -1.06
C ALA A 78 -9.18 5.29 -1.42
N ALA A 79 -9.31 4.14 -0.75
CA ALA A 79 -10.43 3.22 -0.92
C ALA A 79 -11.76 3.87 -0.50
N TYR A 80 -11.80 4.62 0.60
CA TYR A 80 -12.99 5.36 1.02
C TYR A 80 -13.37 6.46 0.02
N ARG A 81 -12.39 7.20 -0.51
CA ARG A 81 -12.62 8.19 -1.57
C ARG A 81 -13.14 7.54 -2.84
N LEU A 82 -12.57 6.41 -3.26
CA LEU A 82 -13.05 5.65 -4.41
C LEU A 82 -14.49 5.19 -4.20
N ARG A 83 -14.79 4.59 -3.04
CA ARG A 83 -16.15 4.15 -2.72
C ARG A 83 -17.12 5.32 -2.70
N SER A 84 -16.73 6.46 -2.14
CA SER A 84 -17.53 7.67 -2.14
C SER A 84 -17.71 8.31 -3.52
N LEU A 85 -16.87 8.01 -4.51
CA LEU A 85 -16.98 8.51 -5.88
C LEU A 85 -17.77 7.55 -6.79
N VAL A 86 -17.58 6.25 -6.61
CA VAL A 86 -18.31 5.20 -7.35
C VAL A 86 -19.78 5.16 -6.91
N PHE A 87 -20.04 5.28 -5.61
CA PHE A 87 -21.40 5.22 -5.05
C PHE A 87 -22.37 6.27 -5.61
N PRO A 88 -22.02 7.57 -5.74
CA PRO A 88 -22.93 8.56 -6.33
C PRO A 88 -23.17 8.34 -7.84
N GLN A 89 -22.21 7.83 -8.59
CA GLN A 89 -22.43 7.53 -10.02
C GLN A 89 -23.39 6.35 -10.21
N GLU A 90 -23.19 5.26 -9.48
CA GLU A 90 -24.08 4.09 -9.51
C GLU A 90 -25.50 4.47 -9.09
N PHE A 91 -25.65 5.33 -8.07
CA PHE A 91 -26.96 5.81 -7.63
C PHE A 91 -27.66 6.66 -8.69
N GLN A 92 -26.92 7.51 -9.40
CA GLN A 92 -27.49 8.40 -10.41
C GLN A 92 -27.97 7.64 -11.66
N GLU A 93 -27.22 6.62 -12.11
CA GLU A 93 -27.69 5.75 -13.20
C GLU A 93 -28.92 4.92 -12.81
N LEU A 94 -28.94 4.37 -11.59
CA LEU A 94 -30.09 3.62 -11.08
C LEU A 94 -31.34 4.53 -11.01
N TYR A 95 -31.18 5.77 -10.56
CA TYR A 95 -32.26 6.76 -10.51
C TYR A 95 -32.79 7.12 -11.89
N HIS A 96 -31.89 7.37 -12.85
CA HIS A 96 -32.28 7.67 -14.24
C HIS A 96 -33.02 6.50 -14.89
N GLY A 97 -32.56 5.27 -14.68
CA GLY A 97 -33.23 4.06 -15.20
C GLY A 97 -34.59 3.80 -14.56
N LEU A 98 -34.75 4.09 -13.27
CA LEU A 98 -36.05 3.94 -12.57
C LEU A 98 -37.07 5.01 -13.00
N PHE A 99 -36.63 6.26 -13.17
CA PHE A 99 -37.52 7.39 -13.46
C PHE A 99 -37.78 7.63 -14.95
N GLN A 100 -36.97 7.10 -15.89
CA GLN A 100 -37.23 7.24 -17.34
C GLN A 100 -38.42 6.41 -17.85
N LYS A 101 -38.94 5.44 -17.08
CA LYS A 101 -40.02 4.55 -17.50
C LYS A 101 -41.44 5.07 -17.21
N LEU A 102 -41.59 6.33 -16.79
CA LEU A 102 -42.88 6.92 -16.35
C LEU A 102 -43.39 8.09 -17.23
N GLY A 103 -42.84 8.28 -18.43
CA GLY A 103 -43.33 9.25 -19.42
C GLY A 103 -43.87 8.59 -20.67
#